data_AF-A0A258HSE1-F1
#
_entry.id   AF-A0A258HSE1-F1
#
_cell.length_a   1.000
_cell.length_b   1.000
_cell.length_c   1.000
_cell.angle_alpha   90.00
_cell.angle_beta   90.00
_cell.angle_gamma   90.00
#
_symmetry.space_group_name_H-M   'P 1'
#
loop_
_entity.id
_entity.type
_entity.pdbx_description
1 polymer ?
#
loop_
_entity_poly.entity_id
_entity_poly.type
_entity_poly.pdbx_seq_one_letter_code
_entity_poly.pdbx_strand_id
1 'polypeptide(L)'
;GRDEIRKLVLKFHDRPDFPGHQHQMAQFLFEPDPQGRPDRWVVRSYAWATINRPPEHPILHWCGHVRDEVVKVDGEWKIAAKDIMGWAGKVLERFEARG
;
A
#
# COMPACT_ATOMS: atom_id res chain seq x y z
N GLY A 1 -0.64 -6.74 -13.38
CA GLY A 1 -1.94 -6.38 -14.01
C GLY A 1 -3.10 -6.96 -13.21
N ARG A 2 -4.35 -6.73 -13.64
CA ARG A 2 -5.57 -7.12 -12.90
C ARG A 2 -5.61 -8.59 -12.48
N ASP A 3 -5.19 -9.51 -13.35
CA ASP A 3 -5.23 -10.95 -13.06
C ASP A 3 -4.24 -11.36 -11.96
N GLU A 4 -3.04 -10.76 -11.96
CA GLU A 4 -2.06 -10.99 -10.90
C GLU A 4 -2.51 -10.43 -9.55
N ILE A 5 -3.18 -9.27 -9.56
CA ILE A 5 -3.82 -8.73 -8.34
C ILE A 5 -4.90 -9.71 -7.84
N ARG A 6 -5.71 -10.27 -8.75
CA ARG A 6 -6.73 -11.26 -8.38
C ARG A 6 -6.11 -12.50 -7.74
N LYS A 7 -5.03 -13.05 -8.32
CA LYS A 7 -4.30 -14.18 -7.74
C LYS A 7 -3.79 -13.86 -6.33
N LEU A 8 -3.22 -12.67 -6.14
CA LEU A 8 -2.74 -12.22 -4.83
C LEU A 8 -3.87 -12.14 -3.80
N VAL A 9 -5.02 -11.58 -4.17
CA VAL A 9 -6.19 -11.49 -3.28
C VAL A 9 -6.67 -12.88 -2.89
N LEU A 10 -6.85 -13.78 -3.87
CA LEU A 10 -7.33 -15.15 -3.63
C LEU A 10 -6.37 -15.94 -2.74
N LYS A 11 -5.05 -15.78 -2.92
CA LYS A 11 -4.03 -16.42 -2.05
C LYS A 11 -4.27 -16.13 -0.56
N PHE A 12 -4.68 -14.93 -0.20
CA PHE A 12 -4.95 -14.57 1.19
C PHE A 12 -6.38 -14.91 1.62
N HIS A 13 -7.35 -14.75 0.72
CA HIS A 13 -8.76 -15.01 1.00
C HIS A 13 -9.03 -16.49 1.26
N ASP A 14 -8.40 -17.38 0.48
CA ASP A 14 -8.63 -18.82 0.53
C ASP A 14 -7.77 -19.51 1.61
N ARG A 15 -7.01 -18.74 2.39
CA ARG A 15 -6.07 -19.26 3.39
C ARG A 15 -6.73 -19.30 4.77
N PRO A 16 -7.15 -20.48 5.27
CA PRO A 16 -7.94 -20.58 6.50
C PRO A 16 -7.15 -20.22 7.78
N ASP A 17 -5.82 -20.32 7.74
CA ASP A 17 -4.92 -19.95 8.83
C ASP A 17 -4.43 -18.50 8.75
N PHE A 18 -5.00 -17.66 7.87
CA PHE A 18 -4.62 -16.27 7.71
C PHE A 18 -5.61 -15.32 8.40
N PRO A 19 -5.31 -14.84 9.62
CA PRO A 19 -6.19 -13.94 10.38
C PRO A 19 -6.19 -12.50 9.86
N GLY A 20 -5.48 -12.23 8.76
CA GLY A 20 -5.44 -10.91 8.12
C GLY A 20 -4.28 -10.01 8.56
N HIS A 21 -4.21 -8.87 7.87
CA HIS A 21 -3.33 -7.76 8.19
C HIS A 21 -4.16 -6.56 8.65
N GLN A 22 -3.66 -5.82 9.63
CA GLN A 22 -4.23 -4.51 9.96
C GLN A 22 -3.35 -3.42 9.35
N HIS A 23 -3.92 -2.66 8.43
CA HIS A 23 -3.23 -1.57 7.76
C HIS A 23 -3.53 -0.25 8.46
N GLN A 24 -2.49 0.53 8.67
CA GLN A 24 -2.58 1.93 9.04
C GLN A 24 -2.04 2.74 7.85
N MET A 25 -2.77 3.79 7.49
CA MET A 25 -2.34 4.75 6.47
C MET A 25 -2.51 6.16 7.03
N ALA A 26 -1.52 7.02 6.79
CA ALA A 26 -1.52 8.40 7.26
C ALA A 26 -0.68 9.31 6.36
N GLN A 27 -0.63 10.60 6.73
CA GLN A 27 0.20 11.62 6.09
C GLN A 27 -0.11 11.73 4.59
N PHE A 28 -1.40 11.70 4.26
CA PHE A 28 -1.87 11.79 2.89
C PHE A 28 -1.54 13.16 2.29
N LEU A 29 -0.91 13.13 1.12
CA LEU A 29 -0.69 14.29 0.26
C LEU A 29 -1.45 14.04 -1.04
N PHE A 30 -2.26 15.02 -1.46
CA PHE A 30 -3.03 14.97 -2.68
C PHE A 30 -2.45 15.97 -3.67
N GLU A 31 -1.90 15.47 -4.76
CA GLU A 31 -1.28 16.26 -5.82
C GLU A 31 -2.14 16.16 -7.09
N PRO A 32 -2.38 17.27 -7.80
CA PRO A 32 -3.11 17.24 -9.07
C PRO A 32 -2.47 16.27 -10.07
N ASP A 33 -3.30 15.70 -10.94
CA ASP A 33 -2.79 14.94 -12.10
C ASP A 33 -1.76 15.79 -12.87
N PRO A 34 -0.57 15.26 -13.21
CA PRO A 34 0.47 16.03 -13.90
C PRO A 34 0.05 16.51 -15.29
N GLN A 35 -0.98 15.91 -15.89
CA GLN A 35 -1.59 16.33 -17.15
C GLN A 35 -2.80 17.26 -16.94
N GLY A 36 -3.08 17.68 -15.70
CA GLY A 36 -4.12 18.65 -15.36
C GLY A 36 -5.55 18.10 -15.43
N ARG A 37 -5.73 16.78 -15.48
CA ARG A 37 -7.07 16.18 -15.57
C ARG A 37 -7.80 16.25 -14.21
N PRO A 38 -9.00 16.84 -14.14
CA PRO A 38 -9.68 17.09 -12.86
C PRO A 38 -10.30 15.84 -12.23
N ASP A 39 -10.46 14.76 -13.00
CA ASP A 39 -10.96 13.46 -12.56
C ASP A 39 -9.84 12.55 -12.05
N ARG A 40 -8.63 13.09 -11.82
CA ARG A 40 -7.44 12.33 -11.42
C ARG A 40 -6.57 13.05 -10.40
N TRP A 41 -5.97 12.25 -9.52
CA TRP A 41 -5.02 12.72 -8.51
C TRP A 41 -3.87 11.74 -8.37
N VAL A 42 -2.70 12.27 -8.01
CA VAL A 42 -1.59 11.49 -7.44
C VAL A 42 -1.69 11.63 -5.93
N VAL A 43 -1.80 10.52 -5.22
CA VAL A 43 -1.93 10.49 -3.76
C VAL A 43 -0.71 9.80 -3.16
N ARG A 44 -0.01 10.50 -2.28
CA ARG A 44 1.11 9.93 -1.52
C ARG A 44 0.68 9.70 -0.08
N SER A 45 1.11 8.60 0.51
CA SER A 45 0.82 8.31 1.92
C SER A 45 1.93 7.51 2.56
N TYR A 46 2.01 7.62 3.88
CA TYR A 46 2.77 6.69 4.70
C TYR A 46 1.86 5.53 5.09
N ALA A 47 2.41 4.32 5.11
CA ALA A 47 1.64 3.14 5.44
C ALA A 47 2.47 2.10 6.19
N TRP A 48 1.81 1.40 7.10
CA TRP A 48 2.35 0.19 7.69
C TRP A 48 1.25 -0.84 7.90
N ALA A 49 1.65 -2.11 7.98
CA ALA A 49 0.76 -3.21 8.25
C ALA A 49 1.32 -4.07 9.38
N THR A 50 0.45 -4.43 10.32
CA THR A 50 0.74 -5.53 11.25
C THR A 50 0.20 -6.84 10.70
N ILE A 51 0.84 -7.95 11.06
CA ILE A 51 0.32 -9.30 10.84
C ILE A 51 -0.16 -9.86 12.19
N ASN A 52 -1.38 -10.39 12.20
CA ASN A 52 -1.94 -11.05 13.36
C ASN A 52 -1.44 -12.50 13.40
N ARG A 53 -1.00 -12.97 14.56
CA ARG A 53 -0.57 -14.37 14.76
C ARG A 53 -1.06 -14.88 16.12
N PRO A 54 -2.36 -15.16 16.30
CA PRO A 54 -2.83 -15.69 17.58
C PRO A 54 -2.15 -17.03 17.91
N PRO A 55 -1.77 -17.28 19.18
CA PRO A 55 -2.03 -16.46 20.37
C PRO A 55 -1.00 -15.33 20.60
N GLU A 56 0.03 -15.22 19.75
CA GLU A 56 1.01 -14.15 19.86
C GLU A 56 0.42 -12.76 19.56
N HIS A 57 1.13 -11.73 20.04
CA HIS A 57 0.77 -10.35 19.74
C HIS A 57 1.05 -10.02 18.26
N PRO A 58 0.29 -9.09 17.65
CA PRO A 58 0.57 -8.62 16.30
C PRO A 58 1.95 -7.99 16.21
N ILE A 59 2.68 -8.28 15.13
CA ILE A 59 3.99 -7.68 14.85
C ILE A 59 3.91 -6.76 13.64
N LEU A 60 4.76 -5.73 13.61
CA LEU A 60 4.96 -4.91 12.42
C LEU A 60 5.47 -5.81 11.29
N HIS A 61 4.65 -6.00 10.27
CA HIS A 61 4.96 -6.87 9.14
C HIS A 61 5.61 -6.11 8.00
N TRP A 62 5.12 -4.90 7.74
CA TRP A 62 5.63 -4.05 6.66
C TRP A 62 5.45 -2.57 7.02
N CYS A 63 6.38 -1.74 6.56
CA CYS A 63 6.37 -0.30 6.76
C CYS A 63 7.02 0.38 5.54
N GLY A 64 6.43 1.48 5.08
CA GLY A 64 6.92 2.20 3.93
C GLY A 64 6.00 3.32 3.50
N HIS A 65 6.05 3.65 2.21
CA HIS A 65 5.21 4.69 1.63
C HIS A 65 4.58 4.21 0.32
N VAL A 66 3.48 4.84 -0.03
CA VAL A 66 2.67 4.47 -1.18
C VAL A 66 2.48 5.70 -2.06
N ARG A 67 2.51 5.48 -3.36
CA ARG A 67 2.07 6.45 -4.37
C ARG A 67 0.95 5.81 -5.19
N ASP A 68 -0.22 6.40 -5.11
CA ASP A 68 -1.41 5.98 -5.85
C ASP A 68 -1.72 6.97 -6.96
N GLU A 69 -2.17 6.46 -8.10
CA GLU A 69 -2.94 7.23 -9.07
C GLU A 69 -4.40 6.86 -8.88
N VAL A 70 -5.24 7.85 -8.56
CA VAL A 70 -6.69 7.65 -8.41
C VAL A 70 -7.43 8.38 -9.52
N VAL A 71 -8.50 7.74 -10.03
CA VAL A 71 -9.33 8.23 -11.12
C VAL A 71 -10.80 8.12 -10.75
N LYS A 72 -11.60 9.12 -11.11
CA LYS A 72 -13.04 9.11 -10.93
C LYS A 72 -13.70 8.41 -12.11
N VAL A 73 -14.41 7.31 -11.85
CA VAL A 73 -15.12 6.50 -12.85
C VAL A 73 -16.57 6.37 -12.37
N ASP A 74 -17.52 6.83 -13.20
CA ASP A 74 -18.96 6.79 -12.89
C ASP A 74 -19.32 7.41 -11.53
N GLY A 75 -18.63 8.48 -11.15
CA GLY A 75 -18.86 9.18 -9.88
C GLY A 75 -18.01 8.68 -8.71
N GLU A 76 -17.34 7.53 -8.84
CA GLU A 76 -16.56 6.89 -7.76
C GLU A 76 -15.05 7.01 -8.00
N TRP A 77 -14.29 7.29 -6.94
CA TRP A 77 -12.83 7.25 -7.00
C TRP A 77 -12.31 5.82 -6.94
N LYS A 78 -11.47 5.44 -7.92
CA LYS A 78 -10.87 4.12 -8.04
C LYS A 78 -9.35 4.25 -8.17
N ILE A 79 -8.62 3.24 -7.72
CA ILE A 79 -7.17 3.16 -7.89
C ILE A 79 -6.88 2.72 -9.32
N ALA A 80 -6.24 3.58 -10.11
CA ALA A 80 -5.73 3.26 -11.45
C ALA A 80 -4.38 2.57 -11.39
N ALA A 81 -3.50 3.03 -10.49
CA ALA A 81 -2.18 2.47 -10.24
C ALA A 81 -1.80 2.64 -8.76
N LYS A 82 -0.95 1.75 -8.25
CA LYS A 82 -0.44 1.78 -6.89
C LYS A 82 1.00 1.29 -6.88
N ASP A 83 1.90 2.15 -6.43
CA ASP A 83 3.29 1.83 -6.15
C ASP A 83 3.47 1.70 -4.63
N ILE A 84 3.88 0.52 -4.18
CA ILE A 84 4.15 0.21 -2.77
C ILE A 84 5.66 0.15 -2.59
N MET A 85 6.20 1.04 -1.78
CA MET A 85 7.63 1.23 -1.63
C MET A 85 8.00 0.98 -0.18
N GLY A 86 8.84 -0.02 0.08
CA GLY A 86 9.34 -0.26 1.43
C GLY A 86 10.09 0.96 1.97
N TRP A 87 10.22 1.04 3.29
CA TRP A 87 11.10 2.03 3.91
C TRP A 87 12.55 1.77 3.48
N ALA A 88 13.03 2.55 2.50
CA ALA A 88 14.29 2.33 1.79
C ALA A 88 14.83 3.65 1.22
N GLY A 89 15.99 3.59 0.54
CA GLY A 89 16.57 4.71 -0.22
C GLY A 89 17.51 5.59 0.60
N LYS A 90 17.69 6.84 0.15
CA LYS A 90 18.75 7.76 0.61
C LYS A 90 18.81 7.98 2.12
N VAL A 91 17.65 8.01 2.77
CA VAL A 91 17.56 8.17 4.23
C VAL A 91 18.20 6.99 4.96
N LEU A 92 18.19 5.79 4.35
CA LEU A 92 18.72 4.56 4.92
C LEU A 92 20.13 4.21 4.41
N GLU A 93 20.67 4.90 3.40
CA GLU A 93 21.97 4.59 2.78
C GLU A 93 23.15 4.50 3.76
N ARG A 94 23.08 5.24 4.87
CA ARG A 94 24.13 5.26 5.91
C ARG A 94 23.99 4.16 6.97
N PHE A 95 22.92 3.39 6.94
CA PHE A 95 22.67 2.33 7.90
C PHE A 95 23.01 0.99 7.23
N GLU A 96 23.88 0.21 7.86
CA GLU A 96 24.26 -1.09 7.33
C GLU A 96 23.02 -2.00 7.20
N ALA A 97 22.91 -2.70 6.07
CA ALA A 97 21.92 -3.75 5.92
C ALA A 97 22.23 -4.83 6.98
N ARG A 98 21.28 -5.12 7.86
CA ARG A 98 21.39 -6.33 8.69
C ARG A 98 21.23 -7.53 7.75
N GLY A 99 22.27 -8.37 7.72
CA GLY A 99 22.32 -9.61 6.93
C GLY A 99 21.19 -10.58 7.26
#